data_AF-A0A2R6CZH4-F1
#
_entry.id   AF-A0A2R6CZH4-F1
#
_cell.length_a   1.000
_cell.length_b   1.000
_cell.length_c   1.000
_cell.angle_alpha   90.00
_cell.angle_beta   90.00
_cell.angle_gamma   90.00
#
_symmetry.space_group_name_H-M   'P 1'
#
loop_
_entity.id
_entity.type
_entity.pdbx_description
1 polymer ?
#
loop_
_entity_poly.entity_id
_entity_poly.type
_entity_poly.pdbx_seq_one_letter_code
_entity_poly.pdbx_strand_id
1 'polypeptide(L)' 'MLRGGVEERLTDKQLDVLETAYLAGFFDQPRTSSGNDVADLLGVSQPTFNQQRRAAERKLVEFLVDER' A
#
# COMPACT_ATOMS: atom_id res chain seq x y z
N MET A 1 -16.19 -7.40 -7.28
CA MET A 1 -15.16 -8.31 -7.82
C MET A 1 -13.74 -7.81 -7.58
N LEU A 2 -13.41 -6.52 -7.77
CA LEU A 2 -12.05 -5.98 -7.59
C LEU A 2 -11.41 -6.27 -6.22
N ARG A 3 -12.16 -6.17 -5.13
CA ARG A 3 -11.61 -6.34 -3.76
C ARG A 3 -11.07 -7.75 -3.50
N GLY A 4 -11.80 -8.79 -3.90
CA GLY A 4 -11.37 -10.19 -3.70
C GLY A 4 -10.15 -10.58 -4.52
N GLY A 5 -10.07 -10.14 -5.79
CA GLY A 5 -8.91 -10.42 -6.65
C GLY A 5 -7.62 -9.72 -6.21
N VAL A 6 -7.75 -8.63 -5.45
CA VAL A 6 -6.63 -7.91 -4.83
C VAL A 6 -6.15 -8.61 -3.55
N GLU A 7 -7.09 -9.02 -2.68
CA GLU A 7 -6.79 -9.76 -1.44
C GLU A 7 -6.03 -11.08 -1.73
N GLU A 8 -6.31 -11.76 -2.84
CA GLU A 8 -5.62 -13.01 -3.22
C GLU A 8 -4.17 -12.80 -3.73
N ARG A 9 -3.81 -11.60 -4.18
CA ARG A 9 -2.49 -11.32 -4.82
C ARG A 9 -1.52 -10.56 -3.93
N LEU A 10 -2.03 -9.76 -3.01
CA LEU A 10 -1.22 -9.09 -2.01
C LEU A 10 -0.91 -10.05 -0.87
N THR A 11 0.29 -9.94 -0.29
CA THR A 11 0.54 -10.58 1.00
C THR A 11 -0.15 -9.78 2.09
N ASP A 12 -0.42 -10.39 3.25
CA ASP A 12 -1.00 -9.70 4.41
C ASP A 12 -0.23 -8.42 4.75
N LYS A 13 1.10 -8.48 4.69
CA LYS A 13 1.98 -7.32 4.94
C LYS A 13 1.84 -6.21 3.89
N GLN A 14 1.60 -6.57 2.64
CA GLN A 14 1.40 -5.60 1.56
C GLN A 14 0.04 -4.92 1.68
N LEU A 15 -0.99 -5.70 2.06
CA LEU A 15 -2.32 -5.17 2.34
C LEU A 15 -2.27 -4.21 3.54
N ASP A 16 -1.66 -4.63 4.65
CA ASP A 16 -1.50 -3.84 5.86
C ASP A 16 -0.77 -2.51 5.62
N VAL A 17 0.26 -2.51 4.77
CA VAL A 17 0.97 -1.29 4.35
C VAL A 17 0.05 -0.32 3.59
N LEU A 18 -0.77 -0.82 2.67
CA LEU A 18 -1.68 0.02 1.90
C LEU A 18 -2.86 0.51 2.75
N GLU A 19 -3.40 -0.33 3.61
CA GLU A 19 -4.50 0.01 4.52
C GLU A 19 -4.06 1.06 5.53
N THR A 20 -2.91 0.87 6.18
CA THR A 20 -2.36 1.87 7.11
C THR A 20 -2.06 3.19 6.41
N ALA A 21 -1.47 3.16 5.22
CA ALA A 21 -1.22 4.38 4.43
C ALA A 21 -2.52 5.09 4.06
N TYR A 22 -3.56 4.35 3.66
CA TYR A 22 -4.87 4.91 3.33
C TYR A 22 -5.53 5.54 4.56
N LEU A 23 -5.60 4.82 5.68
CA LEU A 23 -6.22 5.31 6.91
C LEU A 23 -5.47 6.51 7.52
N ALA A 24 -4.15 6.59 7.34
CA ALA A 24 -3.34 7.72 7.77
C ALA A 24 -3.50 8.96 6.87
N GLY A 25 -4.17 8.84 5.71
CA GLY A 25 -4.29 9.90 4.71
C GLY A 25 -2.98 10.21 3.97
N PHE A 26 -2.13 9.20 3.80
CA PHE A 26 -0.92 9.28 2.96
C PHE A 26 -1.25 9.51 1.48
N PHE A 27 -2.41 9.00 1.04
CA PHE A 27 -2.88 9.13 -0.34
C PHE A 27 -3.76 10.37 -0.58
N ASP A 28 -4.03 11.17 0.46
CA ASP A 28 -4.90 12.35 0.36
C ASP A 28 -4.20 13.54 -0.31
N GLN A 29 -5.00 14.51 -0.77
CA GLN A 29 -4.51 15.77 -1.33
C GLN A 29 -5.30 16.95 -0.71
N PRO A 30 -4.68 17.76 0.18
CA PRO A 30 -3.31 17.65 0.68
C PRO A 30 -3.12 16.42 1.58
N ARG A 31 -1.92 15.82 1.56
CA ARG A 31 -1.57 14.69 2.43
C ARG A 31 -1.65 15.10 3.89
N THR A 32 -2.28 14.27 4.72
CA THR A 32 -2.31 14.44 6.18
C THR A 32 -1.19 13.67 6.89
N SER A 33 -0.59 12.68 6.22
CA SER A 33 0.56 11.92 6.71
C SER A 33 1.66 11.74 5.65
N SER A 34 2.91 11.74 6.11
CA SER A 34 4.08 11.42 5.30
C SER A 34 4.38 9.92 5.30
N GLY A 35 5.29 9.48 4.44
CA GLY A 35 5.75 8.08 4.43
C GLY A 35 6.58 7.70 5.65
N ASN A 36 7.16 8.68 6.37
CA ASN A 36 7.80 8.43 7.66
C ASN A 36 6.74 8.12 8.71
N ASP A 37 5.69 8.93 8.80
CA ASP A 37 4.62 8.75 9.78
C ASP A 37 3.96 7.38 9.63
N VAL A 38 3.72 6.94 8.39
CA VAL A 38 3.19 5.59 8.12
C VAL A 38 4.19 4.49 8.49
N ALA A 39 5.48 4.68 8.22
CA ALA A 39 6.50 3.70 8.59
C ALA A 39 6.60 3.54 10.12
N ASP A 40 6.49 4.64 10.86
CA ASP A 40 6.47 4.65 12.32
C ASP A 40 5.22 3.93 12.87
N LEU A 41 4.04 4.15 12.27
CA LEU A 41 2.81 3.42 12.62
C LEU A 41 2.95 1.90 12.42
N LEU A 42 3.66 1.48 11.38
CA LEU A 42 3.91 0.08 11.06
C LEU A 42 5.08 -0.54 11.84
N GLY A 43 5.83 0.26 12.62
CA GLY A 43 7.02 -0.19 13.32
C GLY A 43 8.15 -0.64 12.40
N VAL A 44 8.25 -0.05 11.20
CA VAL A 44 9.29 -0.38 10.19
C VAL A 44 10.08 0.85 9.78
N SER A 45 11.21 0.65 9.10
CA SER A 45 11.95 1.76 8.53
C SER A 45 11.22 2.38 7.32
N GLN A 46 11.40 3.68 7.07
CA GLN A 46 10.86 4.32 5.86
C GLN A 46 11.27 3.63 4.54
N PRO A 47 12.53 3.17 4.36
CA PRO A 47 12.90 2.35 3.21
C PRO A 47 12.09 1.06 3.09
N THR A 48 11.83 0.37 4.21
CA THR A 48 10.99 -0.84 4.25
C THR A 48 9.56 -0.53 3.82
N PHE A 49 8.95 0.52 4.38
CA PHE A 49 7.62 0.99 3.96
C PHE A 49 7.57 1.27 2.46
N ASN A 50 8.53 2.04 1.95
CA ASN A 50 8.60 2.38 0.52
C ASN A 50 8.75 1.15 -0.38
N GLN A 51 9.55 0.17 0.04
CA GLN A 51 9.71 -1.09 -0.69
C GLN A 51 8.41 -1.87 -0.74
N GLN A 52 7.75 -2.07 0.41
CA GLN A 52 6.50 -2.82 0.49
C GLN A 52 5.38 -2.13 -0.28
N ARG A 53 5.24 -0.81 -0.13
CA ARG A 53 4.26 0.01 -0.85
C ARG A 53 4.45 -0.13 -2.36
N ARG A 54 5.67 0.06 -2.87
CA ARG A 54 5.95 -0.06 -4.31
C ARG A 54 5.67 -1.47 -4.84
N ALA A 55 6.00 -2.51 -4.06
CA ALA A 55 5.71 -3.88 -4.44
C ALA A 55 4.20 -4.16 -4.50
N ALA A 56 3.43 -3.63 -3.55
CA ALA A 56 1.98 -3.75 -3.53
C ALA A 56 1.33 -2.96 -4.69
N GLU A 57 1.73 -1.70 -4.90
CA GLU A 57 1.27 -0.87 -6.02
C GLU A 57 1.57 -1.48 -7.38
N ARG A 58 2.75 -2.09 -7.55
CA ARG A 58 3.09 -2.80 -8.79
C ARG A 58 2.11 -3.92 -9.07
N LYS A 59 1.83 -4.79 -8.08
CA LYS A 59 0.87 -5.89 -8.24
C LYS A 59 -0.54 -5.40 -8.56
N LEU A 60 -0.96 -4.29 -7.95
CA LEU A 60 -2.25 -3.67 -8.26
C LEU A 60 -2.30 -3.15 -9.70
N VAL A 61 -1.24 -2.48 -10.16
CA VAL A 61 -1.15 -1.99 -11.54
C VAL A 61 -1.11 -3.15 -12.52
N GLU A 62 -0.28 -4.17 -12.29
CA GLU A 62 -0.22 -5.40 -13.09
C GLU A 62 -1.60 -6.03 -13.24
N PHE A 63 -2.33 -6.20 -12.14
CA PHE A 63 -3.70 -6.70 -12.17
C PHE A 63 -4.64 -5.83 -13.03
N LEU A 64 -4.60 -4.52 -12.87
CA LEU A 64 -5.47 -3.61 -13.62
C LEU A 64 -5.16 -3.55 -15.12
N VAL A 65 -3.90 -3.79 -15.52
CA VAL A 65 -3.47 -3.70 -16.93
C VAL A 65 -3.43 -5.06 -17.64
N ASP A 66 -3.10 -6.14 -16.94
CA ASP A 66 -3.06 -7.50 -17.48
C ASP A 66 -4.44 -8.15 -17.55
N GLU A 67 -5.43 -7.68 -16.78
CA GLU A 67 -6.84 -8.09 -16.92
C GLU A 67 -7.57 -7.36 -18.06
N ARG A 68 -6.85 -6.86 -19.07
CA ARG A 68 -7.44 -6.24 -20.27
C ARG A 68 -7.47 -7.17 -21.47
#